data_AF-A0A7C5L4M0-F1
#
_entry.id   AF-A0A7C5L4M0-F1
#
_cell.length_a   1.000
_cell.length_b   1.000
_cell.length_c   1.000
_cell.angle_alpha   90.00
_cell.angle_beta   90.00
_cell.angle_gamma   90.00
#
_symmetry.space_group_name_H-M   'P 1'
#
loop_
_entity.id
_entity.type
_entity.pdbx_description
1 polymer ?
#
loop_
_entity_poly.entity_id
_entity_poly.type
_entity_poly.pdbx_seq_one_letter_code
_entity_poly.pdbx_strand_id
1 'polypeptide(L)'
;MGGSAEKGSWQEQAQTVSREVNAKLGESVAEAVVSELANIGGMKIYTRKDLQKVLEEQKFQMSGLVDPNTAVQIGQLAGVRYIVTGAVNNINLKWVEVGESVKKGLSQQLGLVGTALALGASTQEGWNLTIDVVLKVIDTETGEVVLSKTVSGREVLGKTPTFNIDSIIGGAKKAAQEALEDIRPELSKLFPLRGYIVQLRTAPDKSSRYALINVGSRHGVKEGQEFFVIDFQEIQDPITGRVSCDQIKLPVTLVVSSQIQADKAWTVVQGDKNQILRVKLGQVVERKPLEGGGALKKLF
;
A
#
# COMPACT_ATOMS: atom_id res chain seq x y z
N MET A 1 -47.04 -22.04 27.11
CA MET A 1 -45.73 -21.56 27.59
C MET A 1 -44.67 -22.26 26.76
N GLY A 2 -43.99 -21.58 25.83
CA GLY A 2 -43.05 -22.22 24.89
C GLY A 2 -42.30 -21.26 23.96
N GLY A 3 -42.80 -20.05 23.72
CA GLY A 3 -42.23 -19.10 22.76
C GLY A 3 -41.07 -18.21 23.26
N SER A 4 -40.60 -18.34 24.50
CA SER A 4 -39.52 -17.52 25.05
C SER A 4 -38.13 -18.17 24.95
N ALA A 5 -38.04 -19.51 24.96
CA ALA A 5 -36.76 -20.22 24.86
C ALA A 5 -36.19 -20.23 23.44
N GLU A 6 -37.04 -20.40 22.41
CA GLU A 6 -36.62 -20.39 21.00
C GLU A 6 -36.19 -19.01 20.51
N LYS A 7 -36.80 -17.91 20.98
CA LYS A 7 -36.39 -16.55 20.60
C LYS A 7 -35.00 -16.17 21.13
N GLY A 8 -34.62 -16.70 22.30
CA GLY A 8 -33.28 -16.51 22.86
C GLY A 8 -32.19 -17.21 22.04
N SER A 9 -32.44 -18.44 21.59
CA SER A 9 -31.46 -19.21 20.79
C SER A 9 -31.21 -18.60 19.40
N TRP A 10 -32.23 -18.04 18.75
CA TRP A 10 -32.05 -17.35 17.46
C TRP A 10 -31.26 -16.05 17.58
N GLN A 11 -31.45 -15.30 18.66
CA GLN A 11 -30.70 -14.07 18.92
C GLN A 11 -29.23 -14.37 19.24
N GLU A 12 -28.96 -15.40 20.05
CA GLU A 12 -27.59 -15.83 20.37
C GLU A 12 -26.86 -16.40 19.14
N GLN A 13 -27.55 -17.20 18.31
CA GLN A 13 -26.99 -17.70 17.05
C GLN A 13 -26.73 -16.57 16.06
N ALA A 14 -27.66 -15.63 15.89
CA ALA A 14 -27.47 -14.46 15.01
C ALA A 14 -26.33 -13.56 15.50
N GLN A 15 -26.18 -13.35 16.81
CA GLN A 15 -25.06 -12.60 17.38
C GLN A 15 -23.72 -13.32 17.18
N THR A 16 -23.69 -14.64 17.32
CA THR A 16 -22.47 -15.43 17.13
C THR A 16 -22.03 -15.41 15.67
N VAL A 17 -22.96 -15.64 14.74
CA VAL A 17 -22.70 -15.55 13.29
C VAL A 17 -22.27 -14.14 12.89
N SER A 18 -22.92 -13.09 13.40
CA SER A 18 -22.54 -11.71 13.12
C SER A 18 -21.13 -11.38 13.62
N ARG A 19 -20.76 -11.83 14.81
CA ARG A 19 -19.39 -11.64 15.35
C ARG A 19 -18.35 -12.37 14.50
N GLU A 20 -18.62 -13.60 14.09
CA GLU A 20 -17.71 -14.38 13.25
C GLU A 20 -17.52 -13.74 11.87
N VAL A 21 -18.61 -13.27 11.25
CA VAL A 21 -18.58 -12.58 9.96
C VAL A 21 -17.82 -11.26 10.08
N ASN A 22 -18.09 -10.46 11.12
CA ASN A 22 -17.38 -9.20 11.35
C ASN A 22 -15.88 -9.42 11.61
N ALA A 23 -15.51 -10.48 12.34
CA ALA A 23 -14.12 -10.83 12.59
C ALA A 23 -13.39 -11.22 11.30
N LYS A 24 -13.97 -12.13 10.50
CA LYS A 24 -13.40 -12.55 9.21
C LYS A 24 -13.28 -11.38 8.23
N LEU A 25 -14.25 -10.48 8.23
CA LEU A 25 -14.21 -9.26 7.43
C LEU A 25 -13.07 -8.34 7.87
N GLY A 26 -12.97 -8.04 9.17
CA GLY A 26 -11.91 -7.19 9.71
C GLY A 26 -10.53 -7.77 9.42
N GLU A 27 -10.37 -9.08 9.54
CA GLU A 27 -9.14 -9.80 9.17
C GLU A 27 -8.81 -9.66 7.67
N SER A 28 -9.80 -9.86 6.80
CA SER A 28 -9.65 -9.71 5.35
C SER A 28 -9.23 -8.30 4.94
N VAL A 29 -9.83 -7.27 5.56
CA VAL A 29 -9.45 -5.87 5.35
C VAL A 29 -8.06 -5.58 5.92
N ALA A 30 -7.70 -6.13 7.08
CA ALA A 30 -6.36 -5.98 7.63
C ALA A 30 -5.29 -6.61 6.71
N GLU A 31 -5.58 -7.76 6.11
CA GLU A 31 -4.70 -8.36 5.10
C GLU A 31 -4.55 -7.48 3.85
N ALA A 32 -5.64 -6.82 3.41
CA ALA A 32 -5.58 -5.85 2.32
C ALA A 32 -4.66 -4.66 2.68
N VAL A 33 -4.75 -4.14 3.91
CA VAL A 33 -3.87 -3.08 4.43
C VAL A 33 -2.41 -3.55 4.43
N VAL A 34 -2.13 -4.74 4.97
CA VAL A 34 -0.78 -5.31 5.00
C VAL A 34 -0.22 -5.46 3.59
N SER A 35 -1.02 -5.99 2.66
CA SER A 35 -0.62 -6.16 1.27
C SER A 35 -0.31 -4.82 0.61
N GLU A 36 -1.13 -3.79 0.85
CA GLU A 36 -0.92 -2.48 0.25
C GLU A 36 0.32 -1.79 0.83
N LEU A 37 0.52 -1.84 2.15
CA LEU A 37 1.74 -1.33 2.78
C LEU A 37 3.00 -2.05 2.27
N ALA A 38 2.94 -3.37 2.08
CA ALA A 38 4.05 -4.14 1.53
C ALA A 38 4.35 -3.74 0.07
N ASN A 39 3.30 -3.50 -0.73
CA ASN A 39 3.42 -3.03 -2.10
C ASN A 39 3.98 -1.61 -2.20
N ILE A 40 3.61 -0.73 -1.27
CA ILE A 40 4.20 0.60 -1.14
C ILE A 40 5.69 0.46 -0.81
N GLY A 41 6.05 -0.39 0.14
CA GLY A 41 7.44 -0.56 0.57
C GLY A 41 7.94 0.64 1.39
N GLY A 42 9.26 0.71 1.62
CA GLY A 42 9.86 1.73 2.50
C GLY A 42 9.74 1.43 4.00
N MET A 43 9.17 0.28 4.37
CA MET A 43 9.00 -0.15 5.75
C MET A 43 9.17 -1.67 5.91
N LYS A 44 9.49 -2.08 7.14
CA LYS A 44 9.39 -3.47 7.59
C LYS A 44 8.08 -3.62 8.34
N ILE A 45 7.27 -4.59 7.94
CA ILE A 45 5.93 -4.80 8.48
C ILE A 45 5.97 -6.01 9.41
N TYR A 46 5.37 -5.85 10.59
CA TYR A 46 5.22 -6.91 11.58
C TYR A 46 3.74 -6.99 11.94
N THR A 47 3.12 -8.15 11.79
CA THR A 47 1.70 -8.34 12.11
C THR A 47 1.57 -9.04 13.46
N ARG A 48 0.57 -8.66 14.28
CA ARG A 48 0.32 -9.33 15.56
C ARG A 48 -0.03 -10.81 15.39
N LYS A 49 -0.73 -11.14 14.29
CA LYS A 49 -1.12 -12.51 13.91
C LYS A 49 0.11 -13.38 13.64
N ASP A 50 1.09 -12.88 12.88
CA ASP A 50 2.29 -13.67 12.58
C ASP A 50 3.27 -13.70 13.75
N LEU A 51 3.30 -12.66 14.60
CA LEU A 51 4.06 -12.69 15.85
C LEU A 51 3.60 -13.82 16.78
N GLN A 52 2.31 -14.15 16.82
CA GLN A 52 1.82 -15.28 17.62
C GLN A 52 2.40 -16.61 17.12
N LYS A 53 2.43 -16.84 15.81
CA LYS A 53 3.04 -18.03 15.21
C LYS A 53 4.53 -18.12 15.53
N VAL A 54 5.25 -16.98 15.48
CA VAL A 54 6.67 -16.93 15.85
C VAL A 54 6.87 -17.28 17.33
N LEU A 55 6.00 -16.80 18.23
CA LEU A 55 6.06 -17.13 19.65
C LEU A 55 5.74 -18.61 19.92
N GLU A 56 4.79 -19.19 19.19
CA GLU A 56 4.47 -20.62 19.25
C GLU A 56 5.66 -21.49 18.79
N GLU A 57 6.32 -21.10 17.70
CA GLU A 57 7.55 -21.74 17.23
C GLU A 57 8.68 -21.64 18.27
N GLN A 58 8.90 -20.46 18.87
CA GLN A 58 9.89 -20.33 19.95
C GLN A 58 9.58 -21.24 21.14
N LYS A 59 8.30 -21.38 21.53
CA LYS A 59 7.89 -22.33 22.58
C LYS A 59 8.15 -23.79 22.18
N PHE A 60 7.89 -24.14 20.92
CA PHE A 60 8.19 -25.46 20.40
C PHE A 60 9.70 -25.75 20.45
N GLN A 61 10.55 -24.80 20.07
CA GLN A 61 12.00 -24.94 20.20
C GLN A 61 12.47 -25.09 21.65
N MET A 62 11.75 -24.49 22.61
CA MET A 62 12.00 -24.66 24.05
C MET A 62 11.55 -26.02 24.61
N SER A 63 10.74 -26.80 23.89
CA SER A 63 10.21 -28.07 24.39
C SER A 63 11.26 -29.17 24.56
N GLY A 64 12.49 -28.95 24.08
CA GLY A 64 13.56 -29.95 24.04
C GLY A 64 13.48 -30.90 22.85
N LEU A 65 12.52 -30.68 21.94
CA LEU A 65 12.35 -31.49 20.71
C LEU A 65 13.20 -31.00 19.52
N VAL A 66 13.89 -29.86 19.66
CA VAL A 66 14.68 -29.23 18.58
C VAL A 66 16.16 -29.26 18.94
N ASP A 67 17.02 -29.47 17.93
CA ASP A 67 18.49 -29.48 18.11
C ASP A 67 18.97 -28.11 18.60
N PRO A 68 19.62 -28.03 19.79
CA PRO A 68 20.15 -26.79 20.35
C PRO A 68 21.10 -26.04 19.43
N ASN A 69 21.81 -26.73 18.52
CA ASN A 69 22.75 -26.10 17.59
C ASN A 69 22.05 -25.35 16.44
N THR A 70 20.75 -25.55 16.25
CA THR A 70 19.94 -24.92 15.19
C THR A 70 18.83 -24.03 15.73
N ALA A 71 18.67 -23.95 17.05
CA ALA A 71 17.64 -23.15 17.70
C ALA A 71 17.85 -21.64 17.46
N VAL A 72 16.75 -20.90 17.26
CA VAL A 72 16.81 -19.45 17.08
C VAL A 72 17.00 -18.73 18.42
N GLN A 73 17.57 -17.52 18.39
CA GLN A 73 17.69 -16.68 19.58
C GLN A 73 16.32 -16.22 20.08
N ILE A 74 16.06 -16.46 21.36
CA ILE A 74 14.76 -16.20 22.02
C ILE A 74 14.66 -14.74 22.48
N GLY A 75 13.45 -14.17 22.43
CA GLY A 75 13.10 -12.94 23.15
C GLY A 75 13.51 -11.61 22.50
N GLN A 76 14.26 -11.64 21.39
CA GLN A 76 14.66 -10.44 20.66
C GLN A 76 13.68 -10.10 19.52
N LEU A 77 12.43 -9.79 19.87
CA LEU A 77 11.48 -9.29 18.87
C LEU A 77 11.85 -7.85 18.47
N ALA A 78 11.71 -7.53 17.19
CA ALA A 78 11.97 -6.19 16.69
C ALA A 78 11.03 -5.16 17.35
N GLY A 79 11.59 -4.10 17.91
CA GLY A 79 10.83 -2.93 18.34
C GLY A 79 10.24 -2.21 17.12
N VAL A 80 8.95 -1.86 17.19
CA VAL A 80 8.28 -1.10 16.11
C VAL A 80 8.19 0.37 16.48
N ARG A 81 8.43 1.25 15.49
CA ARG A 81 8.30 2.71 15.62
C ARG A 81 6.88 3.22 15.37
N TYR A 82 6.13 2.51 14.54
CA TYR A 82 4.77 2.90 14.16
C TYR A 82 3.81 1.74 14.33
N ILE A 83 2.61 2.04 14.80
CA ILE A 83 1.46 1.13 14.80
C ILE A 83 0.49 1.63 13.74
N VAL A 84 0.11 0.73 12.83
CA VAL A 84 -1.00 0.96 11.91
C VAL A 84 -2.23 0.24 12.46
N THR A 85 -3.31 0.98 12.67
CA THR A 85 -4.58 0.45 13.19
C THR A 85 -5.75 1.14 12.49
N GLY A 86 -6.96 0.65 12.69
CA GLY A 86 -8.11 1.15 11.98
C GLY A 86 -9.40 0.45 12.33
N ALA A 87 -10.45 0.83 11.62
CA ALA A 87 -11.77 0.21 11.72
C ALA A 87 -12.45 0.21 10.35
N VAL A 88 -13.27 -0.82 10.11
CA VAL A 88 -14.26 -0.82 9.04
C VAL A 88 -15.52 -0.19 9.62
N ASN A 89 -15.85 1.02 9.17
CA ASN A 89 -16.95 1.78 9.75
C ASN A 89 -18.31 1.40 9.15
N ASN A 90 -18.37 1.33 7.83
CA ASN A 90 -19.62 1.07 7.10
C ASN A 90 -19.39 0.03 6.02
N ILE A 91 -20.42 -0.78 5.78
CA ILE A 91 -20.51 -1.71 4.67
C ILE A 91 -21.91 -1.53 4.10
N ASN A 92 -21.99 -1.17 2.82
CA ASN A 92 -23.24 -0.90 2.16
C ASN A 92 -23.35 -1.73 0.89
N LEU A 93 -24.47 -2.41 0.70
CA LEU A 93 -24.76 -3.16 -0.50
C LEU A 93 -25.93 -2.50 -1.22
N LYS A 94 -25.68 -1.93 -2.40
CA LYS A 94 -26.68 -1.23 -3.20
C LYS A 94 -26.71 -1.74 -4.63
N TRP A 95 -27.91 -1.99 -5.13
CA TRP A 95 -28.09 -2.18 -6.57
C TRP A 95 -27.89 -0.85 -7.29
N VAL A 96 -27.05 -0.85 -8.33
CA VAL A 96 -26.88 0.28 -9.25
C VAL A 96 -27.32 -0.18 -10.62
N GLU A 97 -28.30 0.53 -11.19
CA GLU A 97 -28.78 0.31 -12.54
C GLU A 97 -28.21 1.37 -13.48
N VAL A 98 -27.65 0.92 -14.59
CA VAL A 98 -27.11 1.80 -15.63
C VAL A 98 -28.08 1.77 -16.80
N GLY A 99 -28.99 2.74 -16.83
CA GLY A 99 -30.13 2.77 -17.75
C GLY A 99 -29.73 2.76 -19.23
N GLU A 100 -30.49 2.04 -20.06
CA GLU A 100 -30.25 1.90 -21.51
C GLU A 100 -30.18 3.25 -22.26
N SER A 101 -30.95 4.24 -21.82
CA SER A 101 -30.97 5.59 -22.41
C SER A 101 -29.65 6.32 -22.23
N VAL A 102 -28.95 6.10 -21.10
CA VAL A 102 -27.61 6.68 -20.84
C VAL A 102 -26.57 5.99 -21.73
N LYS A 103 -26.64 4.66 -21.85
CA LYS A 103 -25.76 3.87 -22.73
C LYS A 103 -25.91 4.28 -24.20
N LYS A 104 -27.15 4.40 -24.69
CA LYS A 104 -27.47 4.86 -26.05
C LYS A 104 -27.05 6.31 -26.27
N GLY A 105 -27.39 7.22 -25.35
CA GLY A 105 -27.05 8.63 -25.45
C GLY A 105 -25.54 8.89 -25.51
N LEU A 106 -24.75 8.21 -24.67
CA LEU A 106 -23.28 8.32 -24.71
C LEU A 106 -22.71 7.82 -26.04
N SER A 107 -23.13 6.63 -26.48
CA SER A 107 -22.63 6.02 -27.72
C SER A 107 -22.97 6.84 -28.97
N GLN A 108 -24.16 7.46 -29.00
CA GLN A 108 -24.66 8.18 -30.16
C GLN A 108 -24.11 9.61 -30.24
N GLN A 109 -23.84 10.26 -29.11
CA GLN A 109 -23.37 11.64 -29.06
C GLN A 109 -21.84 11.78 -29.16
N LEU A 110 -21.07 10.77 -28.71
CA LEU A 110 -19.60 10.84 -28.64
C LEU A 110 -18.89 9.82 -29.54
N GLY A 111 -19.63 9.13 -30.42
CA GLY A 111 -19.07 8.17 -31.38
C GLY A 111 -18.21 7.09 -30.74
N LEU A 112 -17.00 6.86 -31.28
CA LEU A 112 -16.07 5.82 -30.80
C LEU A 112 -15.62 6.04 -29.33
N VAL A 113 -15.55 7.29 -28.88
CA VAL A 113 -15.25 7.61 -27.47
C VAL A 113 -16.48 7.31 -26.60
N GLY A 114 -17.67 7.60 -27.11
CA GLY A 114 -18.94 7.32 -26.46
C GLY A 114 -19.23 5.84 -26.23
N THR A 115 -18.87 4.99 -27.18
CA THR A 115 -19.03 3.54 -27.05
C THR A 115 -18.08 2.96 -26.00
N ALA A 116 -16.82 3.38 -25.96
CA ALA A 116 -15.87 2.96 -24.93
C ALA A 116 -16.33 3.37 -23.52
N LEU A 117 -16.84 4.60 -23.38
CA LEU A 117 -17.42 5.09 -22.12
C LEU A 117 -18.71 4.36 -21.73
N ALA A 118 -19.59 4.04 -22.68
CA ALA A 118 -20.81 3.29 -22.40
C ALA A 118 -20.54 1.85 -21.93
N LEU A 119 -19.50 1.21 -22.48
CA LEU A 119 -19.02 -0.09 -22.02
C LEU A 119 -18.48 -0.01 -20.59
N GLY A 120 -17.65 0.99 -20.28
CA GLY A 120 -17.16 1.23 -18.91
C GLY A 120 -18.27 1.61 -17.92
N ALA A 121 -19.31 2.29 -18.38
CA ALA A 121 -20.50 2.53 -17.56
C ALA A 121 -21.28 1.24 -17.31
N SER A 122 -21.38 0.33 -18.29
CA SER A 122 -22.13 -0.93 -18.13
C SER A 122 -21.52 -1.91 -17.14
N THR A 123 -20.20 -1.85 -16.91
CA THR A 123 -19.51 -2.70 -15.91
C THR A 123 -19.84 -2.32 -14.47
N GLN A 124 -20.47 -1.17 -14.27
CA GLN A 124 -20.90 -0.65 -12.98
C GLN A 124 -22.32 -1.08 -12.58
N GLU A 125 -23.05 -1.72 -13.49
CA GLU A 125 -24.37 -2.24 -13.24
C GLU A 125 -24.32 -3.54 -12.44
N GLY A 126 -24.93 -3.53 -11.25
CA GLY A 126 -24.90 -4.67 -10.36
C GLY A 126 -25.02 -4.28 -8.90
N TRP A 127 -24.86 -5.27 -8.03
CA TRP A 127 -24.75 -5.07 -6.60
C TRP A 127 -23.38 -4.50 -6.25
N ASN A 128 -23.36 -3.24 -5.89
CA ASN A 128 -22.18 -2.52 -5.45
C ASN A 128 -22.04 -2.65 -3.94
N LEU A 129 -20.92 -3.21 -3.51
CA LEU A 129 -20.46 -3.23 -2.13
C LEU A 129 -19.55 -2.03 -1.90
N THR A 130 -19.93 -1.12 -1.01
CA THR A 130 -19.12 0.03 -0.61
C THR A 130 -18.67 -0.17 0.83
N ILE A 131 -17.40 0.10 1.11
CA ILE A 131 -16.88 0.10 2.48
C ILE A 131 -16.20 1.42 2.81
N ASP A 132 -16.28 1.81 4.08
CA ASP A 132 -15.51 2.91 4.64
C ASP A 132 -14.49 2.36 5.64
N VAL A 133 -13.20 2.64 5.40
CA VAL A 133 -12.09 2.21 6.23
C VAL A 133 -11.42 3.44 6.84
N VAL A 134 -11.29 3.44 8.16
CA VAL A 134 -10.45 4.42 8.87
C VAL A 134 -9.09 3.81 9.07
N LEU A 135 -8.05 4.47 8.57
CA LEU A 135 -6.66 4.13 8.84
C LEU A 135 -6.04 5.16 9.78
N LYS A 136 -5.33 4.67 10.79
CA LYS A 136 -4.55 5.47 11.76
C LYS A 136 -3.13 4.95 11.84
N VAL A 137 -2.18 5.87 11.84
CA VAL A 137 -0.77 5.59 12.10
C VAL A 137 -0.38 6.32 13.38
N ILE A 138 0.21 5.59 14.33
CA ILE A 138 0.57 6.08 15.65
C ILE A 138 2.07 5.91 15.82
N ASP A 139 2.77 6.97 16.21
CA ASP A 139 4.17 6.91 16.63
C ASP A 139 4.25 6.31 18.04
N THR A 140 5.02 5.24 18.22
CA THR A 140 5.11 4.52 19.50
C THR A 140 5.99 5.22 20.53
N GLU A 141 6.84 6.15 20.11
CA GLU A 141 7.72 6.90 20.99
C GLU A 141 6.96 8.02 21.70
N THR A 142 6.11 8.75 20.97
CA THR A 142 5.37 9.91 21.49
C THR A 142 3.90 9.64 21.77
N GLY A 143 3.32 8.60 21.15
CA GLY A 143 1.87 8.35 21.15
C GLY A 143 1.09 9.22 20.16
N GLU A 144 1.76 10.04 19.35
CA GLU A 144 1.12 10.93 18.39
C GLU A 144 0.46 10.15 17.24
N VAL A 145 -0.76 10.55 16.87
CA VAL A 145 -1.42 10.05 15.65
C VAL A 145 -0.91 10.84 14.46
N VAL A 146 0.16 10.35 13.83
CA VAL A 146 0.84 11.01 12.69
C VAL A 146 0.04 10.98 11.39
N LEU A 147 -0.95 10.07 11.29
CA LEU A 147 -1.89 10.01 10.17
C LEU A 147 -3.23 9.44 10.65
N SER A 148 -4.34 10.08 10.27
CA SER A 148 -5.68 9.53 10.45
C SER A 148 -6.54 9.93 9.25
N LYS A 149 -7.00 8.96 8.46
CA LYS A 149 -7.81 9.20 7.25
C LYS A 149 -8.92 8.17 7.14
N THR A 150 -10.08 8.62 6.73
CA THR A 150 -11.15 7.74 6.27
C THR A 150 -11.07 7.65 4.76
N VAL A 151 -11.02 6.43 4.23
CA VAL A 151 -11.04 6.14 2.80
C VAL A 151 -12.23 5.24 2.49
N SER A 152 -12.81 5.43 1.32
CA SER A 152 -13.95 4.66 0.86
C SER A 152 -13.57 3.93 -0.42
N GLY A 153 -14.05 2.71 -0.56
CA GLY A 153 -13.83 1.92 -1.78
C GLY A 153 -15.03 1.06 -2.08
N ARG A 154 -15.06 0.51 -3.30
CA ARG A 154 -16.21 -0.15 -3.87
C ARG A 154 -15.80 -1.40 -4.64
N GLU A 155 -16.66 -2.40 -4.65
CA GLU A 155 -16.52 -3.57 -5.53
C GLU A 155 -17.90 -3.97 -6.05
N VAL A 156 -17.99 -4.28 -7.34
CA VAL A 156 -19.21 -4.83 -7.95
C VAL A 156 -19.22 -6.34 -7.75
N LEU A 157 -20.17 -6.85 -6.97
CA LEU A 157 -20.30 -8.29 -6.68
C LEU A 157 -21.01 -9.08 -7.80
N GLY A 158 -21.41 -8.40 -8.87
CA GLY A 158 -22.13 -8.96 -10.01
C GLY A 158 -23.63 -8.64 -10.00
N LYS A 159 -24.35 -9.25 -10.96
CA LYS A 159 -25.78 -8.97 -11.21
C LYS A 159 -26.74 -9.91 -10.48
N THR A 160 -26.23 -11.02 -9.94
CA THR A 160 -27.06 -12.01 -9.22
C THR A 160 -27.22 -11.62 -7.76
N PRO A 161 -28.43 -11.69 -7.18
CA PRO A 161 -28.69 -11.27 -5.81
C PRO A 161 -28.26 -12.30 -4.74
N THR A 162 -27.81 -13.49 -5.13
CA THR A 162 -27.40 -14.56 -4.20
C THR A 162 -25.93 -14.41 -3.82
N PHE A 163 -25.66 -13.82 -2.65
CA PHE A 163 -24.33 -13.71 -2.09
C PHE A 163 -24.09 -14.75 -1.00
N ASN A 164 -22.97 -15.46 -1.08
CA ASN A 164 -22.46 -16.21 0.07
C ASN A 164 -21.56 -15.29 0.91
N ILE A 165 -21.29 -15.68 2.15
CA ILE A 165 -20.47 -14.88 3.06
C ILE A 165 -19.07 -14.64 2.47
N ASP A 166 -18.50 -15.64 1.80
CA ASP A 166 -17.17 -15.56 1.20
C ASP A 166 -17.09 -14.52 0.06
N SER A 167 -18.13 -14.37 -0.76
CA SER A 167 -18.15 -13.37 -1.83
C SER A 167 -18.26 -11.95 -1.28
N ILE A 168 -18.97 -11.75 -0.17
CA ILE A 168 -19.02 -10.46 0.54
C ILE A 168 -17.66 -10.15 1.16
N ILE A 169 -17.02 -11.11 1.82
CA ILE A 169 -15.68 -10.93 2.43
C ILE A 169 -14.64 -10.65 1.35
N GLY A 170 -14.66 -11.41 0.25
CA GLY A 170 -13.77 -11.21 -0.89
C GLY A 170 -14.01 -9.86 -1.57
N GLY A 171 -15.26 -9.46 -1.72
CA GLY A 171 -15.64 -8.15 -2.24
C GLY A 171 -15.16 -7.01 -1.36
N ALA A 172 -15.34 -7.15 -0.04
CA ALA A 172 -14.86 -6.17 0.92
C ALA A 172 -13.33 -6.07 0.92
N LYS A 173 -12.61 -7.19 0.75
CA LYS A 173 -11.16 -7.18 0.59
C LYS A 173 -10.73 -6.30 -0.58
N LYS A 174 -11.39 -6.47 -1.74
CA LYS A 174 -11.09 -5.69 -2.94
C LYS A 174 -11.50 -4.23 -2.82
N ALA A 175 -12.69 -3.96 -2.28
CA ALA A 175 -13.14 -2.61 -1.98
C ALA A 175 -12.16 -1.91 -1.01
N ALA A 176 -11.61 -2.62 -0.02
CA ALA A 176 -10.56 -2.09 0.85
C ALA A 176 -9.26 -1.81 0.10
N GLN A 177 -8.82 -2.72 -0.78
CA GLN A 177 -7.63 -2.48 -1.61
C GLN A 177 -7.80 -1.23 -2.47
N GLU A 178 -8.97 -1.04 -3.08
CA GLU A 178 -9.27 0.18 -3.84
C GLU A 178 -9.25 1.42 -2.93
N ALA A 179 -9.93 1.37 -1.78
CA ALA A 179 -9.94 2.49 -0.82
C ALA A 179 -8.51 2.87 -0.40
N LEU A 180 -7.63 1.89 -0.25
CA LEU A 180 -6.26 2.11 0.17
C LEU A 180 -5.37 2.73 -0.93
N GLU A 181 -5.76 2.64 -2.21
CA GLU A 181 -5.07 3.36 -3.29
C GLU A 181 -5.09 4.88 -3.06
N ASP A 182 -6.08 5.41 -2.32
CA ASP A 182 -6.23 6.84 -2.03
C ASP A 182 -5.36 7.38 -0.91
N ILE A 183 -4.84 6.50 -0.07
CA ILE A 183 -3.92 6.83 1.02
C ILE A 183 -2.48 6.46 0.66
N ARG A 184 -2.27 5.78 -0.46
CA ARG A 184 -0.95 5.45 -1.01
C ARG A 184 -0.02 6.67 -1.10
N PRO A 185 -0.45 7.85 -1.59
CA PRO A 185 0.42 9.03 -1.64
C PRO A 185 0.90 9.47 -0.26
N GLU A 186 0.01 9.57 0.72
CA GLU A 186 0.32 9.97 2.09
C GLU A 186 1.23 8.95 2.78
N LEU A 187 0.94 7.65 2.63
CA LEU A 187 1.78 6.58 3.20
C LEU A 187 3.16 6.57 2.56
N SER A 188 3.27 6.76 1.26
CA SER A 188 4.58 6.82 0.58
C SER A 188 5.40 8.06 0.94
N LYS A 189 4.75 9.15 1.37
CA LYS A 189 5.41 10.34 1.92
C LYS A 189 5.84 10.12 3.37
N LEU A 190 4.98 9.49 4.17
CA LEU A 190 5.23 9.20 5.58
C LEU A 190 6.34 8.14 5.74
N PHE A 191 6.38 7.17 4.83
CA PHE A 191 7.34 6.07 4.80
C PHE A 191 8.13 6.08 3.49
N PRO A 192 9.02 7.07 3.29
CA PRO A 192 9.77 7.19 2.04
C PRO A 192 10.72 6.00 1.88
N LEU A 193 10.66 5.35 0.72
CA LEU A 193 11.63 4.33 0.36
C LEU A 193 12.97 5.01 0.04
N ARG A 194 13.96 4.80 0.91
CA ARG A 194 15.32 5.30 0.75
C ARG A 194 16.31 4.18 0.44
N GLY A 195 17.30 4.51 -0.37
CA GLY A 195 18.44 3.67 -0.69
C GLY A 195 19.66 4.53 -0.97
N TYR A 196 20.65 3.97 -1.65
CA TYR A 196 21.83 4.66 -2.13
C TYR A 196 22.35 4.04 -3.41
N ILE A 197 23.16 4.82 -4.13
CA ILE A 197 23.77 4.40 -5.40
C ILE A 197 24.99 3.50 -5.11
N VAL A 198 24.94 2.27 -5.61
CA VAL A 198 26.02 1.27 -5.45
C VAL A 198 26.95 1.20 -6.67
N GLN A 199 26.45 1.53 -7.86
CA GLN A 199 27.26 1.51 -9.08
C GLN A 199 26.78 2.57 -10.07
N LEU A 200 27.71 3.15 -10.82
CA LEU A 200 27.43 4.05 -11.93
C LEU A 200 28.03 3.50 -13.22
N ARG A 201 27.30 3.67 -14.33
CA ARG A 201 27.79 3.38 -15.67
C ARG A 201 27.47 4.57 -16.57
N THR A 202 28.43 4.98 -17.38
CA THR A 202 28.24 6.04 -18.36
C THR A 202 28.47 5.44 -19.73
N ALA A 203 27.58 5.71 -20.68
CA ALA A 203 27.77 5.27 -22.05
C ALA A 203 29.06 5.88 -22.63
N PRO A 204 29.76 5.21 -23.57
CA PRO A 204 31.02 5.70 -24.13
C PRO A 204 30.92 7.10 -24.77
N ASP A 205 29.77 7.41 -25.36
CA ASP A 205 29.43 8.70 -25.96
C ASP A 205 29.06 9.79 -24.93
N LYS A 206 29.02 9.44 -23.63
CA LYS A 206 28.59 10.28 -22.50
C LYS A 206 27.18 10.86 -22.66
N SER A 207 26.34 10.29 -23.53
CA SER A 207 24.97 10.75 -23.74
C SER A 207 24.03 10.32 -22.61
N SER A 208 24.30 9.15 -22.04
CA SER A 208 23.45 8.50 -21.04
C SER A 208 24.26 8.04 -19.84
N ARG A 209 23.67 8.18 -18.65
CA ARG A 209 24.23 7.68 -17.40
C ARG A 209 23.21 6.80 -16.70
N TYR A 210 23.70 5.73 -16.08
CA TYR A 210 22.91 4.73 -15.38
C TYR A 210 23.43 4.60 -13.96
N ALA A 211 22.53 4.38 -13.01
CA ALA A 211 22.83 4.11 -11.62
C ALA A 211 22.20 2.79 -11.20
N LEU A 212 22.93 1.98 -10.44
CA LEU A 212 22.39 0.84 -9.72
C LEU A 212 22.12 1.30 -8.30
N ILE A 213 20.88 1.16 -7.83
CA ILE A 213 20.47 1.50 -6.47
C ILE A 213 20.30 0.23 -5.64
N ASN A 214 20.51 0.30 -4.33
CA ASN A 214 20.39 -0.85 -3.39
C ASN A 214 18.94 -1.13 -2.93
N VAL A 215 17.96 -0.76 -3.74
CA VAL A 215 16.55 -1.09 -3.54
C VAL A 215 16.02 -1.75 -4.80
N GLY A 216 15.12 -2.72 -4.64
CA GLY A 216 14.65 -3.60 -5.71
C GLY A 216 13.22 -4.08 -5.48
N SER A 217 12.80 -5.15 -6.15
CA SER A 217 11.41 -5.62 -6.11
C SER A 217 10.94 -6.00 -4.71
N ARG A 218 11.83 -6.52 -3.84
CA ARG A 218 11.54 -6.83 -2.43
C ARG A 218 11.21 -5.58 -1.61
N HIS A 219 11.64 -4.42 -2.08
CA HIS A 219 11.40 -3.13 -1.45
C HIS A 219 10.20 -2.38 -2.06
N GLY A 220 9.45 -3.00 -2.99
CA GLY A 220 8.32 -2.38 -3.68
C GLY A 220 8.71 -1.53 -4.90
N VAL A 221 9.93 -1.70 -5.41
CA VAL A 221 10.40 -0.99 -6.61
C VAL A 221 9.79 -1.59 -7.88
N LYS A 222 9.23 -0.74 -8.74
CA LYS A 222 8.63 -1.11 -10.03
C LYS A 222 9.24 -0.29 -11.17
N GLU A 223 9.17 -0.82 -12.38
CA GLU A 223 9.63 -0.11 -13.59
C GLU A 223 8.91 1.23 -13.76
N GLY A 224 9.63 2.23 -14.25
CA GLY A 224 9.11 3.59 -14.45
C GLY A 224 9.02 4.44 -13.19
N GLN A 225 9.21 3.87 -11.99
CA GLN A 225 9.24 4.67 -10.76
C GLN A 225 10.44 5.64 -10.76
N GLU A 226 10.23 6.80 -10.14
CA GLU A 226 11.22 7.86 -10.07
C GLU A 226 11.83 7.97 -8.67
N PHE A 227 13.13 8.22 -8.60
CA PHE A 227 13.85 8.55 -7.37
C PHE A 227 14.56 9.90 -7.51
N PHE A 228 14.52 10.69 -6.45
CA PHE A 228 15.37 11.86 -6.27
C PHE A 228 16.75 11.43 -5.77
N VAL A 229 17.80 12.10 -6.24
CA VAL A 229 19.14 11.97 -5.66
C VAL A 229 19.33 13.08 -4.62
N ILE A 230 19.66 12.67 -3.40
CA ILE A 230 19.91 13.56 -2.26
C ILE A 230 21.42 13.71 -2.08
N ASP A 231 21.86 14.95 -2.06
CA ASP A 231 23.21 15.38 -1.72
C ASP A 231 23.19 16.07 -0.37
N PHE A 232 24.31 16.01 0.34
CA PHE A 232 24.46 16.65 1.65
C PHE A 232 25.52 17.74 1.53
N GLN A 233 25.21 18.94 2.00
CA GLN A 233 26.15 20.04 2.01
C GLN A 233 26.28 20.59 3.42
N GLU A 234 27.52 20.83 3.80
CA GLU A 234 27.84 21.53 5.03
C GLU A 234 27.59 23.01 4.82
N ILE A 235 26.75 23.61 5.67
CA ILE A 235 26.47 25.03 5.67
C ILE A 235 26.95 25.59 7.00
N GLN A 236 27.80 26.60 6.92
CA GLN A 236 28.21 27.37 8.08
C GLN A 236 27.40 28.66 8.12
N ASP A 237 26.66 28.88 9.21
CA ASP A 237 25.98 30.14 9.45
C ASP A 237 27.02 31.27 9.55
N PRO A 238 26.95 32.30 8.70
CA PRO A 238 27.97 33.34 8.63
C PRO A 238 27.98 34.27 9.87
N ILE A 239 26.93 34.25 10.67
CA ILE A 239 26.79 35.07 11.89
C ILE A 239 27.12 34.24 13.12
N THR A 240 26.55 33.04 13.24
CA THR A 240 26.71 32.21 14.45
C THR A 240 27.92 31.28 14.38
N GLY A 241 28.50 31.06 13.20
CA GLY A 241 29.59 30.12 12.96
C GLY A 241 29.19 28.65 13.10
N ARG A 242 27.92 28.35 13.39
CA ARG A 242 27.41 26.99 13.56
C ARG A 242 27.39 26.28 12.22
N VAL A 243 27.83 25.02 12.26
CA VAL A 243 27.82 24.13 11.11
C VAL A 243 26.56 23.27 11.16
N SER A 244 25.78 23.29 10.07
CA SER A 244 24.66 22.37 9.83
C SER A 244 24.91 21.55 8.57
N CYS A 245 24.22 20.42 8.49
CA CYS A 245 24.22 19.56 7.31
C CYS A 245 22.85 19.64 6.66
N ASP A 246 22.80 20.22 5.46
CA ASP A 246 21.57 20.44 4.73
C ASP A 246 21.42 19.41 3.61
N GLN A 247 20.19 18.95 3.40
CA GLN A 247 19.84 18.02 2.34
C GLN A 247 19.37 18.77 1.10
N ILE A 248 20.00 18.49 -0.03
CA ILE A 248 19.67 19.12 -1.32
C ILE A 248 19.28 18.03 -2.31
N LYS A 249 18.17 18.24 -3.01
CA LYS A 249 17.78 17.39 -4.14
C LYS A 249 18.56 17.85 -5.36
N LEU A 250 19.36 16.95 -5.94
CA LEU A 250 19.99 17.24 -7.22
C LEU A 250 18.92 17.39 -8.31
N PRO A 251 19.10 18.28 -9.29
CA PRO A 251 18.17 18.47 -10.42
C PRO A 251 18.33 17.34 -11.45
N VAL A 252 18.25 16.09 -10.98
CA VAL A 252 18.27 14.86 -11.76
C VAL A 252 17.24 13.90 -11.18
N THR A 253 16.69 13.06 -12.04
CA THR A 253 15.73 12.03 -11.66
C THR A 253 16.29 10.68 -12.08
N LEU A 254 16.28 9.71 -11.16
CA LEU A 254 16.57 8.33 -11.49
C LEU A 254 15.27 7.62 -11.86
N VAL A 255 15.14 7.19 -13.10
CA VAL A 255 13.97 6.43 -13.57
C VAL A 255 14.32 4.95 -13.60
N VAL A 256 13.56 4.13 -12.88
CA VAL A 256 13.77 2.69 -12.79
C VAL A 256 13.52 2.02 -14.14
N SER A 257 14.49 1.23 -14.60
CA SER A 257 14.40 0.42 -15.81
C SER A 257 13.73 -0.93 -15.55
N SER A 258 13.47 -1.70 -16.60
CA SER A 258 13.01 -3.11 -16.49
C SER A 258 13.98 -4.05 -15.79
N GLN A 259 15.26 -3.67 -15.62
CA GLN A 259 16.27 -4.49 -14.96
C GLN A 259 16.19 -4.34 -13.43
N ILE A 260 15.27 -5.10 -12.82
CA ILE A 260 15.01 -5.10 -11.38
C ILE A 260 15.36 -6.47 -10.80
N GLN A 261 16.18 -6.47 -9.75
CA GLN A 261 16.50 -7.61 -8.91
C GLN A 261 15.75 -7.48 -7.57
N ALA A 262 15.83 -8.51 -6.72
CA ALA A 262 15.20 -8.48 -5.39
C ALA A 262 15.61 -7.24 -4.57
N ASP A 263 16.91 -6.93 -4.56
CA ASP A 263 17.50 -5.88 -3.70
C ASP A 263 18.18 -4.76 -4.45
N LYS A 264 18.15 -4.79 -5.78
CA LYS A 264 18.82 -3.78 -6.60
C LYS A 264 18.00 -3.49 -7.85
N ALA A 265 18.08 -2.28 -8.36
CA ALA A 265 17.44 -1.90 -9.61
C ALA A 265 18.36 -0.98 -10.40
N TRP A 266 18.44 -1.21 -11.71
CA TRP A 266 19.07 -0.25 -12.60
C TRP A 266 18.13 0.89 -12.91
N THR A 267 18.65 2.10 -12.86
CA THR A 267 17.94 3.34 -13.20
C THR A 267 18.67 4.12 -14.27
N VAL A 268 17.93 4.79 -15.14
CA VAL A 268 18.44 5.80 -16.06
C VAL A 268 18.49 7.14 -15.34
N VAL A 269 19.64 7.82 -15.37
CA VAL A 269 19.80 9.17 -14.82
C VAL A 269 19.31 10.17 -15.86
N GLN A 270 18.17 10.80 -15.60
CA GLN A 270 17.60 11.85 -16.44
C GLN A 270 17.90 13.24 -15.88
N GLY A 271 18.32 14.15 -16.75
CA GLY A 271 18.67 15.54 -16.42
C GLY A 271 19.65 16.12 -17.43
N ASP A 272 20.01 17.39 -17.26
CA ASP A 272 20.98 18.04 -18.14
C ASP A 272 22.36 17.38 -18.06
N LYS A 273 23.14 17.43 -19.15
CA LYS A 273 24.48 16.80 -19.24
C LYS A 273 25.42 17.17 -18.09
N ASN A 274 25.35 18.41 -17.61
CA ASN A 274 26.19 18.87 -16.50
C ASN A 274 25.69 18.36 -15.13
N GLN A 275 24.39 18.10 -15.01
CA GLN A 275 23.76 17.66 -13.77
C GLN A 275 23.89 16.15 -13.58
N ILE A 276 23.74 15.36 -14.66
CA ILE A 276 23.91 13.90 -14.58
C ILE A 276 25.32 13.51 -14.11
N LEU A 277 26.33 14.34 -14.36
CA LEU A 277 27.71 14.11 -13.92
C LEU A 277 27.92 14.31 -12.40
N ARG A 278 27.02 15.05 -11.74
CA ARG A 278 27.06 15.29 -10.28
C ARG A 278 26.64 14.08 -9.45
N VAL A 279 26.01 13.09 -10.08
CA VAL A 279 25.63 11.83 -9.43
C VAL A 279 26.89 11.02 -9.07
N LYS A 280 26.99 10.58 -7.81
CA LYS A 280 28.14 9.89 -7.23
C LYS A 280 27.71 8.61 -6.51
N LEU A 281 28.67 7.71 -6.32
CA LEU A 281 28.48 6.52 -5.49
C LEU A 281 28.20 6.93 -4.05
N GLY A 282 27.35 6.17 -3.36
CA GLY A 282 26.99 6.41 -1.95
C GLY A 282 25.96 7.53 -1.73
N GLN A 283 25.61 8.31 -2.75
CA GLN A 283 24.54 9.31 -2.60
C GLN A 283 23.21 8.62 -2.29
N VAL A 284 22.46 9.21 -1.37
CA VAL A 284 21.16 8.73 -0.95
C VAL A 284 20.16 8.97 -2.08
N VAL A 285 19.29 8.00 -2.30
CA VAL A 285 18.17 8.12 -3.23
C VAL A 285 16.88 7.95 -2.46
N GLU A 286 15.87 8.74 -2.82
CA GLU A 286 14.55 8.70 -2.21
C GLU A 286 13.49 8.57 -3.29
N ARG A 287 12.61 7.56 -3.18
CA ARG A 287 11.55 7.37 -4.16
C ARG A 287 10.61 8.57 -4.11
N LYS A 288 10.26 9.09 -5.27
CA LYS A 288 9.19 10.08 -5.40
C LYS A 288 7.89 9.50 -4.83
N PRO A 289 7.06 10.30 -4.15
CA PRO A 289 5.77 9.83 -3.64
C PRO A 289 4.97 9.13 -4.73
N LEU A 290 4.35 8.02 -4.37
CA LEU A 290 3.51 7.25 -5.27
C LEU A 290 2.23 8.02 -5.59
N GLU A 291 1.70 7.79 -6.78
CA GLU A 291 0.40 8.31 -7.18
C GLU A 291 -0.73 7.48 -6.55
N GLY A 292 -1.87 8.12 -6.29
CA GLY A 292 -3.05 7.47 -5.73
C GLY A 292 -3.87 6.76 -6.81
N GLY A 293 -5.04 6.25 -6.41
CA GLY A 293 -6.02 5.72 -7.37
C GLY A 293 -6.39 6.77 -8.43
N GLY A 294 -6.35 6.39 -9.70
CA GLY A 294 -6.64 7.31 -10.81
C GLY A 294 -8.07 7.85 -10.73
N ALA A 295 -8.26 9.17 -10.92
CA ALA A 295 -9.57 9.82 -10.84
C ALA A 295 -10.61 9.20 -11.80
N LEU A 296 -10.18 8.71 -12.97
CA LEU A 296 -11.03 8.01 -13.92
C LEU A 296 -11.52 6.64 -13.40
N LYS A 297 -10.70 5.91 -12.65
CA LYS A 297 -11.07 4.60 -12.08
C LYS A 297 -12.23 4.73 -11.08
N LYS A 298 -12.35 5.90 -10.41
CA LYS A 298 -13.43 6.19 -9.47
C LYS A 298 -14.73 6.66 -10.11
N LEU A 299 -14.68 7.14 -11.35
CA LEU A 299 -15.87 7.58 -12.09
C LEU A 299 -16.60 6.39 -12.74
N PHE A 300 -15.89 5.28 -12.94
CA PHE A 300 -16.37 4.05 -13.57
C PHE A 300 -16.08 2.86 -12.67
#